data_AF-A0A350EVB3-F1
#
_entry.id   AF-A0A350EVB3-F1
#
_cell.length_a   1.000
_cell.length_b   1.000
_cell.length_c   1.000
_cell.angle_alpha   90.00
_cell.angle_beta   90.00
_cell.angle_gamma   90.00
#
_symmetry.space_group_name_H-M   'P 1'
#
loop_
_entity.id
_entity.type
_entity.pdbx_description
1 polymer ?
#
loop_
_entity_poly.entity_id
_entity_poly.type
_entity_poly.pdbx_seq_one_letter_code
_entity_poly.pdbx_strand_id
1 'polypeptide(L)'
;MSGGWLPEPSQSANYENQAGNPELPMPAETVIPPVLNIGWAGVNLRVGWSDTATGFVLQGKPQFAPATPWTDIPGPYLQGGGEFYILVSPMGPSQFYRLEKP
;
A
#
# COMPACT_ATOMS: atom_id res chain seq x y z
N MET A 1 -55.19 11.40 14.15
CA MET A 1 -54.89 12.14 12.91
C MET A 1 -53.80 13.17 13.24
N SER A 2 -52.71 13.15 12.47
CA SER A 2 -51.65 14.17 12.23
C SER A 2 -51.17 15.17 13.30
N GLY A 3 -49.85 15.15 13.57
CA GLY A 3 -48.93 16.24 13.15
C GLY A 3 -48.37 17.23 14.21
N GLY A 4 -47.06 17.51 14.12
CA GLY A 4 -46.45 18.80 14.52
C GLY A 4 -45.16 18.73 15.35
N TRP A 5 -44.03 19.23 14.80
CA TRP A 5 -42.71 19.33 15.46
C TRP A 5 -42.42 20.76 15.98
N LEU A 6 -41.41 20.85 16.87
CA LEU A 6 -40.99 21.82 17.92
C LEU A 6 -40.93 23.35 17.61
N PRO A 7 -40.64 24.17 18.64
CA PRO A 7 -39.22 24.47 18.96
C PRO A 7 -38.91 24.43 20.47
N GLU A 8 -37.66 24.07 20.84
CA GLU A 8 -37.11 24.48 22.14
C GLU A 8 -35.89 25.40 21.94
N PRO A 9 -35.79 26.47 22.75
CA PRO A 9 -34.94 27.63 22.47
C PRO A 9 -33.46 27.44 22.84
N SER A 10 -32.63 28.16 22.10
CA SER A 10 -31.22 28.45 22.37
C SER A 10 -31.02 29.07 23.76
N GLN A 11 -29.89 28.77 24.43
CA GLN A 11 -29.05 29.72 25.19
C GLN A 11 -27.79 29.00 25.75
N SER A 12 -26.66 29.26 25.10
CA SER A 12 -25.42 29.81 25.67
C SER A 12 -24.93 29.31 27.04
N ALA A 13 -23.86 28.50 27.05
CA ALA A 13 -22.85 28.54 28.11
C ALA A 13 -21.46 28.24 27.52
N ASN A 14 -20.68 29.30 27.34
CA ASN A 14 -19.23 29.37 27.53
C ASN A 14 -18.31 28.38 26.77
N TYR A 15 -17.74 28.84 25.67
CA TYR A 15 -16.37 28.48 25.28
C TYR A 15 -15.64 29.74 24.77
N GLU A 16 -15.45 30.69 25.69
CA GLU A 16 -14.40 31.69 25.56
C GLU A 16 -13.04 31.02 25.85
N ASN A 17 -12.19 31.00 24.82
CA ASN A 17 -10.72 31.03 24.87
C ASN A 17 -9.98 29.93 25.65
N GLN A 18 -9.63 28.85 24.95
CA GLN A 18 -8.39 28.12 25.24
C GLN A 18 -7.56 27.98 23.95
N ALA A 19 -6.36 28.52 24.02
CA ALA A 19 -5.33 28.46 22.99
C ALA A 19 -4.91 27.01 22.71
N GLY A 20 -4.53 26.76 21.45
CA GLY A 20 -4.03 25.49 20.96
C GLY A 20 -5.02 24.88 19.99
N ASN A 21 -4.79 25.08 18.68
CA ASN A 21 -5.24 24.11 17.69
C ASN A 21 -4.88 22.73 18.24
N PRO A 22 -5.83 21.83 18.56
CA PRO A 22 -5.47 20.45 18.62
C PRO A 22 -5.12 20.13 17.17
N GLU A 23 -3.83 20.21 16.83
CA GLU A 23 -3.35 19.44 15.71
C GLU A 23 -3.75 18.02 16.06
N LEU A 24 -4.92 17.59 15.53
CA LEU A 24 -5.29 16.20 15.51
C LEU A 24 -4.00 15.53 15.06
N PRO A 25 -3.41 14.59 15.83
CA PRO A 25 -2.28 13.84 15.30
C PRO A 25 -2.76 13.40 13.94
N MET A 26 -2.10 13.89 12.88
CA MET A 26 -2.47 13.56 11.51
C MET A 26 -2.77 12.07 11.57
N PRO A 27 -3.98 11.61 11.20
CA PRO A 27 -4.21 10.18 11.16
C PRO A 27 -3.04 9.65 10.37
N ALA A 28 -2.14 8.90 11.02
CA ALA A 28 -0.87 8.52 10.43
C ALA A 28 -1.25 7.98 9.06
N GLU A 29 -0.80 8.63 7.98
CA GLU A 29 -1.28 8.28 6.64
C GLU A 29 -1.17 6.77 6.57
N THR A 30 -2.30 6.08 6.44
CA THR A 30 -2.29 4.63 6.45
C THR A 30 -1.57 4.26 5.17
N VAL A 31 -0.26 4.00 5.26
CA VAL A 31 0.54 3.54 4.14
C VAL A 31 0.00 2.16 3.83
N ILE A 32 -0.95 2.08 2.90
CA ILE A 32 -1.45 0.80 2.42
C ILE A 32 -0.24 0.17 1.72
N PRO A 33 0.34 -0.92 2.28
CA PRO A 33 1.50 -1.53 1.67
C PRO A 33 1.13 -1.97 0.26
N PRO A 34 2.01 -1.76 -0.74
CA PRO A 34 1.72 -2.19 -2.09
C PRO A 34 1.48 -3.69 -2.13
N VAL A 35 0.45 -4.08 -2.87
CA VAL A 35 0.18 -5.49 -3.14
C VAL A 35 1.14 -5.95 -4.23
N LEU A 36 1.88 -7.03 -3.95
CA LEU A 36 2.69 -7.73 -4.93
C LEU A 36 1.87 -8.87 -5.54
N ASN A 37 1.68 -8.83 -6.84
CA ASN A 37 0.89 -9.81 -7.60
C ASN A 37 1.79 -10.66 -8.49
N ILE A 38 1.38 -11.91 -8.70
CA ILE A 38 1.99 -12.83 -9.66
C ILE A 38 0.89 -13.39 -10.54
N GLY A 39 1.03 -13.27 -11.86
CA GLY A 39 0.06 -13.77 -12.84
C GLY A 39 0.69 -14.09 -14.18
N TRP A 40 -0.03 -14.77 -15.06
CA TRP A 40 0.44 -15.07 -16.40
C TRP A 40 0.43 -13.82 -17.30
N ALA A 41 1.51 -13.64 -18.06
CA ALA A 41 1.65 -12.65 -19.13
C ALA A 41 2.22 -13.32 -20.37
N GLY A 42 1.32 -13.83 -21.22
CA GLY A 42 1.69 -14.68 -22.35
C GLY A 42 2.33 -15.99 -21.87
N VAL A 43 3.57 -16.26 -22.30
CA VAL A 43 4.34 -17.45 -21.91
C VAL A 43 5.16 -17.25 -20.62
N ASN A 44 5.18 -16.03 -20.07
CA ASN A 44 5.92 -15.69 -18.87
C ASN A 44 4.99 -15.47 -17.67
N LEU A 45 5.56 -15.50 -16.47
CA LEU A 45 4.93 -14.95 -15.28
C LEU A 45 5.31 -13.47 -15.15
N ARG A 46 4.33 -12.64 -14.81
CA ARG A 46 4.50 -11.25 -14.42
C ARG A 46 4.46 -11.16 -12.92
N VAL A 47 5.53 -10.66 -12.32
CA VAL A 47 5.60 -10.32 -10.90
C VAL A 47 5.61 -8.80 -10.83
N GLY A 48 4.58 -8.20 -10.23
CA GLY A 48 4.37 -6.76 -10.32
C GLY A 48 3.56 -6.16 -9.18
N TRP A 49 3.63 -4.84 -9.06
CA TRP A 49 2.95 -4.03 -8.06
C TRP A 49 2.58 -2.66 -8.64
N SER A 50 1.68 -1.95 -7.97
CA SER A 50 1.17 -0.64 -8.42
C SER A 50 2.30 0.35 -8.70
N ASP A 51 2.25 1.06 -9.82
CA ASP A 51 3.26 2.06 -10.20
C ASP A 51 3.17 3.37 -9.37
N THR A 52 2.06 3.55 -8.67
CA THR A 52 1.90 4.59 -7.64
C THR A 52 2.71 4.30 -6.37
N ALA A 53 3.14 3.05 -6.16
CA ALA A 53 3.98 2.66 -5.03
C ALA A 53 5.46 2.74 -5.41
N THR A 54 5.96 3.96 -5.54
CA THR A 54 7.36 4.26 -5.82
C THR A 54 8.27 4.09 -4.60
N GLY A 55 9.57 3.89 -4.82
CA GLY A 55 10.57 3.80 -3.74
C GLY A 55 10.67 2.44 -3.06
N PHE A 56 10.03 1.41 -3.63
CA PHE A 56 10.18 0.03 -3.21
C PHE A 56 11.20 -0.71 -4.09
N VAL A 57 11.90 -1.65 -3.49
CA VAL A 57 12.82 -2.57 -4.17
C VAL A 57 12.19 -3.97 -4.13
N LEU A 58 12.18 -4.64 -5.29
CA LEU A 58 11.77 -6.03 -5.36
C LEU A 58 12.90 -6.90 -4.82
N GLN A 59 12.58 -7.81 -3.91
CA GLN A 59 13.53 -8.79 -3.41
C GLN A 59 13.09 -10.21 -3.74
N GLY A 60 14.07 -11.07 -4.00
CA GLY A 60 13.88 -12.48 -4.27
C GLY A 60 14.58 -13.36 -3.24
N LYS A 61 14.02 -14.56 -2.98
CA LYS A 61 14.77 -15.65 -2.34
C LYS A 61 14.39 -17.00 -2.94
N PRO A 62 15.36 -17.92 -3.18
CA PRO A 62 15.10 -19.19 -3.87
C PRO A 62 14.42 -20.25 -2.99
N GLN A 63 14.52 -20.14 -1.66
CA GLN A 63 13.96 -21.11 -0.73
C GLN A 63 13.40 -20.41 0.52
N PHE A 64 12.39 -21.01 1.13
CA PHE A 64 11.82 -20.53 2.39
C PHE A 64 12.56 -21.14 3.59
N ALA A 65 13.89 -20.98 3.64
CA ALA A 65 14.72 -21.42 4.75
C ALA A 65 15.28 -20.21 5.52
N PRO A 66 15.41 -20.28 6.86
CA PRO A 66 15.90 -19.15 7.67
C PRO A 66 17.29 -18.64 7.27
N ALA A 67 18.16 -19.53 6.79
CA ALA A 67 19.53 -19.20 6.41
C ALA A 67 19.64 -18.55 5.02
N THR A 68 18.56 -18.46 4.24
CA THR A 68 18.60 -17.88 2.90
C THR A 68 18.17 -16.41 2.96
N PRO A 69 19.09 -15.45 2.67
CA PRO A 69 18.75 -14.04 2.70
C PRO A 69 17.86 -13.67 1.51
N TRP A 70 17.07 -12.60 1.72
CA TRP A 70 16.45 -11.88 0.61
C TRP A 70 17.53 -11.11 -0.15
N THR A 71 17.49 -11.16 -1.47
CA THR A 71 18.43 -10.44 -2.34
C THR A 71 17.66 -9.43 -3.18
N ASP A 72 18.19 -8.22 -3.29
CA ASP A 72 17.63 -7.19 -4.17
C ASP A 72 17.65 -7.66 -5.63
N ILE A 73 16.53 -7.47 -6.30
CA ILE A 73 16.39 -7.59 -7.75
C ILE A 73 16.38 -6.16 -8.27
N PRO A 74 17.54 -5.58 -8.60
CA PRO A 74 17.62 -4.19 -9.02
C PRO A 74 16.86 -3.98 -10.33
N GLY A 75 16.26 -2.81 -10.45
CA GLY A 75 15.64 -2.35 -11.69
C GLY A 75 16.68 -2.07 -12.80
N PRO A 76 16.22 -1.52 -13.95
CA PRO A 76 14.91 -0.92 -14.14
C PRO A 76 13.79 -1.96 -14.23
N TYR A 77 12.69 -1.72 -13.52
CA TYR A 77 11.46 -2.50 -13.68
C TYR A 77 10.73 -2.03 -14.93
N LEU A 78 10.08 -2.96 -15.63
CA LEU A 78 9.17 -2.59 -16.72
C LEU A 78 7.96 -1.87 -16.12
N GLN A 79 7.39 -0.92 -16.85
CA GLN A 79 6.18 -0.21 -16.45
C GLN A 79 5.10 -0.36 -17.52
N GLY A 80 3.88 -0.67 -17.11
CA GLY A 80 2.75 -0.80 -18.02
C GLY A 80 1.46 -1.18 -17.31
N GLY A 81 0.34 -0.63 -17.77
CA GLY A 81 -0.99 -0.93 -17.20
C GLY A 81 -1.18 -0.50 -15.74
N GLY A 82 -0.44 0.51 -15.27
CA GLY A 82 -0.50 0.99 -13.88
C GLY A 82 0.36 0.20 -12.89
N GLU A 83 1.33 -0.58 -13.38
CA GLU A 83 2.19 -1.42 -12.53
C GLU A 83 3.66 -1.38 -12.96
N PHE A 84 4.55 -1.45 -11.97
CA PHE A 84 5.93 -1.88 -12.13
C PHE A 84 6.00 -3.41 -12.11
N TYR A 85 6.82 -4.03 -12.96
CA TYR A 85 6.92 -5.47 -13.02
C TYR A 85 8.23 -6.01 -13.62
N ILE A 86 8.48 -7.30 -13.36
CA ILE A 86 9.44 -8.14 -14.08
C ILE A 86 8.72 -9.29 -14.78
N LEU A 87 9.34 -9.84 -15.82
CA LEU A 87 8.91 -11.09 -16.44
C LEU A 87 9.83 -12.21 -16.01
N VAL A 88 9.25 -13.30 -15.55
CA VAL A 88 9.94 -14.49 -15.05
C VAL A 88 9.53 -15.68 -15.89
N SER A 89 10.49 -16.51 -16.28
CA SER A 89 10.18 -17.76 -16.97
C SER A 89 9.51 -18.74 -16.00
N PRO A 90 8.35 -19.32 -16.35
CA PRO A 90 7.69 -20.34 -15.53
C PRO A 90 8.49 -21.66 -15.49
N MET A 91 9.43 -21.85 -16.41
CA MET A 91 10.32 -23.02 -16.44
C MET A 91 11.56 -22.84 -15.54
N GLY A 92 11.73 -21.67 -14.93
CA GLY A 92 12.81 -21.40 -13.99
C GLY A 92 12.61 -22.06 -12.62
N PRO A 93 13.59 -21.93 -11.71
CA PRO A 93 13.43 -22.39 -10.34
C PRO A 93 12.34 -21.59 -9.62
N SER A 94 11.71 -22.24 -8.64
CA SER A 94 10.78 -21.55 -7.73
C SER A 94 11.51 -20.45 -6.96
N GLN A 95 10.87 -19.29 -6.83
CA GLN A 95 11.40 -18.14 -6.12
C GLN A 95 10.27 -17.42 -5.38
N PHE A 96 10.57 -16.95 -4.19
CA PHE A 96 9.68 -16.10 -3.38
C PHE A 96 10.02 -14.65 -3.64
N TYR A 97 9.01 -13.79 -3.62
CA TYR A 97 9.15 -12.36 -3.88
C TYR A 97 8.53 -11.54 -2.75
N ARG A 98 9.14 -10.39 -2.45
CA ARG A 98 8.57 -9.36 -1.58
C ARG A 98 8.96 -7.97 -2.07
N LEU A 99 8.24 -6.97 -1.61
CA LEU A 99 8.66 -5.57 -1.72
C LEU A 99 9.25 -5.13 -0.40
N GLU A 100 10.40 -4.46 -0.46
CA GLU A 100 11.05 -3.84 0.67
C GLU A 100 11.16 -2.34 0.42
N LYS A 101 10.91 -1.54 1.46
CA LYS A 101 11.28 -0.12 1.44
C LYS A 101 12.68 0.00 2.05
N PRO A 102 13.68 0.52 1.31
CA PRO A 102 15.04 0.70 1.83
C PRO A 102 15.10 1.54 3.11
#